data_AF-A0A9N7LT81-F1
#
_entry.id   AF-A0A9N7LT81-F1
#
_cell.length_a   1.000
_cell.length_b   1.000
_cell.length_c   1.000
_cell.angle_alpha   90.00
_cell.angle_beta   90.00
_cell.angle_gamma   90.00
#
_symmetry.space_group_name_H-M   'P 1'
#
loop_
_entity.id
_entity.type
_entity.pdbx_description
1 polymer ?
#
loop_
_entity_poly.entity_id
_entity_poly.type
_entity_poly.pdbx_seq_one_letter_code
_entity_poly.pdbx_strand_id
1 'polypeptide(L)'
;MASGSTGSRRLTPDRPDAPNMDMSITVGWNAAVAAGVSRAEMDAWALRSHRNAIAAIDEGRFKEEIVPIPTPHGLFCVDEHPRRDTTMEKLAALKPLHPEIDGFSITAGNACGANDGAAVLTIASDRMAQGLGMPALARVLSWASVGVDPAATGLAPVEAIPKALARGHLSISTLICSRSTKRSRQCAWRPSNCWNWTPIGST
;
A
#
# COMPACT_ATOMS: atom_id res chain seq x y z
N MET A 1 35.16 -17.98 -30.92
CA MET A 1 34.96 -18.21 -29.47
C MET A 1 34.02 -17.15 -28.98
N ALA A 2 32.84 -17.55 -28.50
CA ALA A 2 31.80 -16.66 -28.02
C ALA A 2 32.07 -16.22 -26.57
N SER A 3 31.82 -14.96 -26.26
CA SER A 3 31.24 -14.57 -24.97
C SER A 3 30.36 -13.34 -25.20
N GLY A 4 29.15 -13.58 -25.73
CA GLY A 4 28.10 -12.58 -25.73
C GLY A 4 27.51 -12.50 -24.33
N SER A 5 27.84 -11.45 -23.58
CA SER A 5 27.07 -11.11 -22.38
C SER A 5 25.72 -10.55 -22.84
N THR A 6 24.65 -11.29 -22.57
CA THR A 6 23.27 -10.82 -22.71
C THR A 6 23.04 -9.64 -21.78
N GLY A 7 23.35 -8.43 -22.25
CA GLY A 7 23.00 -7.19 -21.58
C GLY A 7 21.48 -7.07 -21.57
N SER A 8 20.83 -7.41 -20.45
CA SER A 8 19.43 -7.06 -20.22
C SER A 8 19.31 -5.55 -20.41
N ARG A 9 18.54 -5.13 -21.41
CA ARG A 9 18.26 -3.70 -21.66
C ARG A 9 17.48 -3.17 -20.45
N ARG A 10 18.19 -2.67 -19.42
CA ARG A 10 17.57 -2.02 -18.25
C ARG A 10 16.81 -0.80 -18.78
N LEU A 11 15.52 -0.71 -18.47
CA LEU A 11 14.65 0.34 -18.99
C LEU A 11 14.99 1.72 -18.42
N THR A 12 15.71 1.76 -17.29
CA THR A 12 16.20 2.97 -16.62
C THR A 12 17.67 2.81 -16.19
N PRO A 13 18.52 3.85 -16.35
CA PRO A 13 19.88 3.83 -15.84
C PRO A 13 19.90 3.67 -14.32
N ASP A 14 20.83 2.85 -13.82
CA ASP A 14 21.06 2.71 -12.38
C ASP A 14 21.75 3.98 -11.85
N ARG A 15 21.16 4.64 -10.86
CA ARG A 15 21.72 5.86 -10.25
C ARG A 15 21.77 5.72 -8.73
N PRO A 16 22.70 6.38 -8.01
CA PRO A 16 22.73 6.33 -6.55
C PRO A 16 21.45 6.82 -5.85
N ASP A 17 20.74 7.78 -6.47
CA ASP A 17 19.46 8.30 -5.99
C ASP A 17 18.25 7.50 -6.48
N ALA A 18 18.46 6.55 -7.40
CA ALA A 18 17.45 5.68 -7.98
C ALA A 18 18.01 4.30 -8.36
N PRO A 19 18.46 3.51 -7.37
CA PRO A 19 18.94 2.17 -7.60
C PRO A 19 17.80 1.25 -8.04
N ASN A 20 18.04 0.42 -9.05
CA ASN A 20 16.98 -0.41 -9.65
C ASN A 20 16.46 -1.52 -8.71
N MET A 21 17.24 -1.93 -7.72
CA MET A 21 16.95 -3.08 -6.86
C MET A 21 16.74 -2.70 -5.38
N ASP A 22 16.63 -1.40 -5.08
CA ASP A 22 16.50 -0.92 -3.71
C ASP A 22 15.41 0.15 -3.61
N MET A 23 14.21 -0.33 -3.25
CA MET A 23 13.04 0.51 -3.06
C MET A 23 13.04 1.22 -1.70
N SER A 24 13.94 0.86 -0.78
CA SER A 24 14.05 1.57 0.50
C SER A 24 14.57 3.00 0.28
N ILE A 25 15.36 3.21 -0.79
CA ILE A 25 15.81 4.52 -1.22
C ILE A 25 14.69 5.27 -1.97
N THR A 26 14.13 4.69 -3.04
CA THR A 26 13.21 5.41 -3.95
C THR A 26 11.78 5.57 -3.42
N VAL A 27 11.25 4.57 -2.71
CA VAL A 27 9.89 4.59 -2.16
C VAL A 27 9.88 5.04 -0.70
N GLY A 28 10.90 4.66 0.07
CA GLY A 28 11.03 5.04 1.46
C GLY A 28 11.70 6.41 1.63
N TRP A 29 13.02 6.43 1.54
CA TRP A 29 13.86 7.56 1.95
C TRP A 29 13.63 8.83 1.14
N ASN A 30 13.74 8.78 -0.19
CA ASN A 30 13.56 9.95 -1.05
C ASN A 30 12.18 10.59 -0.87
N ALA A 31 11.13 9.75 -0.78
CA ALA A 31 9.78 10.22 -0.55
C ALA A 31 9.63 10.87 0.83
N ALA A 32 10.20 10.27 1.88
CA ALA A 32 10.19 10.83 3.22
C ALA A 32 10.91 12.20 3.28
N VAL A 33 12.09 12.30 2.65
CA VAL A 33 12.85 13.56 2.56
C VAL A 33 12.07 14.63 1.80
N ALA A 34 11.54 14.30 0.61
CA ALA A 34 10.78 15.23 -0.21
C ALA A 34 9.47 15.69 0.47
N ALA A 35 8.85 14.82 1.27
CA ALA A 35 7.63 15.11 2.01
C ALA A 35 7.89 15.71 3.41
N GLY A 36 9.15 15.80 3.86
CA GLY A 36 9.50 16.27 5.20
C GLY A 36 9.00 15.38 6.34
N VAL A 37 8.86 14.07 6.10
CA VAL A 37 8.34 13.11 7.08
C VAL A 37 9.47 12.62 7.98
N SER A 38 9.31 12.81 9.28
CA SER A 38 10.29 12.38 10.28
C SER A 38 10.23 10.88 10.56
N ARG A 39 11.33 10.34 11.09
CA ARG A 39 11.42 8.96 11.58
C ARG A 39 10.31 8.63 12.59
N ALA A 40 10.03 9.54 13.52
CA ALA A 40 9.03 9.33 14.55
C ALA A 40 7.61 9.23 13.96
N GLU A 41 7.30 10.01 12.92
CA GLU A 41 6.01 9.95 12.21
C GLU A 41 5.87 8.64 11.43
N MET A 42 6.94 8.16 10.79
CA MET A 42 6.96 6.86 10.11
C MET A 42 6.73 5.70 11.10
N ASP A 43 7.43 5.71 12.23
CA ASP A 43 7.26 4.67 13.26
C ASP A 43 5.86 4.73 13.89
N ALA A 44 5.33 5.93 14.15
CA ALA A 44 3.96 6.10 14.63
C ALA A 44 2.93 5.59 13.62
N TRP A 45 3.15 5.83 12.31
CA TRP A 45 2.33 5.28 11.25
C TRP A 45 2.37 3.74 11.23
N ALA A 46 3.57 3.16 11.30
CA ALA A 46 3.76 1.71 11.32
C ALA A 46 3.08 1.05 12.51
N LEU A 47 3.23 1.62 13.72
CA LEU A 47 2.54 1.15 14.92
C LEU A 47 1.02 1.20 14.75
N ARG A 48 0.50 2.30 14.22
CA ARG A 48 -0.94 2.44 13.95
C ARG A 48 -1.43 1.42 12.92
N SER A 49 -0.64 1.13 11.89
CA SER A 49 -0.93 0.11 10.88
C SER A 49 -1.06 -1.28 11.51
N HIS A 50 -0.07 -1.68 12.33
CA HIS A 50 -0.14 -2.94 13.08
C HIS A 50 -1.39 -3.03 13.95
N ARG A 51 -1.66 -2.00 14.76
CA ARG A 51 -2.84 -1.96 15.65
C ARG A 51 -4.16 -2.10 14.88
N ASN A 52 -4.29 -1.39 13.75
CA ASN A 52 -5.49 -1.46 12.92
C ASN A 52 -5.69 -2.85 12.30
N ALA A 53 -4.61 -3.46 11.80
CA ALA A 53 -4.65 -4.81 11.22
C ALA A 53 -5.04 -5.86 12.28
N ILE A 54 -4.47 -5.77 13.48
CA ILE A 54 -4.80 -6.66 14.60
C ILE A 54 -6.27 -6.51 15.00
N ALA A 55 -6.75 -5.27 15.17
CA ALA A 55 -8.15 -5.02 15.50
C ALA A 55 -9.09 -5.61 14.42
N ALA A 56 -8.75 -5.46 13.13
CA ALA A 56 -9.53 -6.04 12.04
C ALA A 56 -9.53 -7.59 12.05
N ILE A 57 -8.41 -8.21 12.42
CA ILE A 57 -8.29 -9.67 12.59
C ILE A 57 -9.15 -10.13 13.77
N ASP A 58 -9.05 -9.46 14.93
CA ASP A 58 -9.78 -9.82 16.15
C ASP A 58 -11.29 -9.66 15.97
N GLU A 59 -11.72 -8.63 15.23
CA GLU A 59 -13.11 -8.43 14.85
C GLU A 59 -13.59 -9.39 13.73
N GLY A 60 -12.68 -10.16 13.14
CA GLY A 60 -13.00 -11.13 12.08
C GLY A 60 -13.33 -10.50 10.73
N ARG A 61 -12.93 -9.25 10.47
CA ARG A 61 -13.26 -8.51 9.24
C ARG A 61 -12.73 -9.17 7.96
N PHE A 62 -11.65 -9.95 8.07
CA PHE A 62 -11.03 -10.61 6.93
C PHE A 62 -11.54 -12.04 6.67
N LYS A 63 -12.42 -12.58 7.53
CA LYS A 63 -12.91 -13.96 7.40
C LYS A 63 -13.68 -14.22 6.10
N GLU A 64 -14.33 -13.19 5.54
CA GLU A 64 -15.09 -13.30 4.29
C GLU A 64 -14.21 -13.20 3.04
N GLU A 65 -13.00 -12.63 3.15
CA GLU A 65 -12.10 -12.41 2.00
C GLU A 65 -10.89 -13.36 1.96
N ILE A 66 -10.50 -13.95 3.10
CA ILE A 66 -9.42 -14.94 3.15
C ILE A 66 -9.98 -16.32 2.82
N VAL A 67 -9.45 -16.93 1.76
CA VAL A 67 -9.66 -18.36 1.45
C VAL A 67 -8.65 -19.17 2.25
N PRO A 68 -9.07 -20.08 3.15
CA PRO A 68 -8.14 -20.91 3.91
C PRO A 68 -7.30 -21.82 3.00
N ILE A 69 -5.98 -21.81 3.19
CA ILE A 69 -5.04 -22.61 2.40
C ILE A 69 -4.42 -23.71 3.30
N PRO A 70 -4.62 -25.00 2.99
CA PRO A 70 -3.90 -26.07 3.66
C PRO A 70 -2.42 -26.02 3.31
N THR A 71 -1.56 -26.01 4.33
CA THR A 71 -0.11 -26.04 4.19
C THR A 71 0.46 -27.25 4.94
N PRO A 72 1.73 -27.63 4.71
CA PRO A 72 2.41 -28.64 5.53
C PRO A 72 2.47 -28.30 7.03
N HIS A 73 2.25 -27.04 7.41
CA HIS A 73 2.29 -26.55 8.79
C HIS A 73 0.90 -26.32 9.41
N GLY A 74 -0.17 -26.67 8.67
CA GLY A 74 -1.55 -26.49 9.10
C GLY A 74 -2.35 -25.57 8.18
N LEU A 75 -3.56 -25.23 8.62
CA LEU A 75 -4.45 -24.37 7.85
C LEU A 75 -4.05 -22.90 8.01
N PHE A 76 -3.64 -22.27 6.91
CA PHE A 76 -3.37 -20.83 6.86
C PHE A 76 -4.66 -20.07 6.53
N CYS A 77 -5.16 -19.29 7.48
CA CYS A 77 -6.41 -18.53 7.33
C CYS A 77 -6.41 -17.16 8.02
N VAL A 78 -5.26 -16.70 8.51
CA VAL A 78 -5.09 -15.41 9.19
C VAL A 78 -3.74 -14.83 8.76
N ASP A 79 -3.70 -13.54 8.40
CA ASP A 79 -2.45 -12.86 8.07
C ASP A 79 -1.44 -12.90 9.23
N GLU A 80 -0.23 -13.35 8.94
CA GLU A 80 0.82 -13.56 9.95
C GLU A 80 1.68 -12.31 10.23
N HIS A 81 1.69 -11.34 9.31
CA HIS A 81 2.58 -10.19 9.38
C HIS A 81 2.25 -9.20 10.52
N PRO A 82 0.98 -8.94 10.89
CA PRO A 82 0.66 -8.01 11.97
C PRO A 82 1.18 -8.47 13.35
N ARG A 83 2.18 -7.75 13.88
CA ARG A 83 2.78 -7.99 15.19
C ARG A 83 2.03 -7.31 16.33
N ARG A 84 1.48 -8.10 17.26
CA ARG A 84 0.72 -7.63 18.44
C ARG A 84 1.54 -6.89 19.46
N ASP A 85 2.82 -7.21 19.53
CA ASP A 85 3.75 -6.72 20.53
C ASP A 85 4.57 -5.52 20.05
N THR A 86 4.27 -4.94 18.88
CA THR A 86 4.92 -3.73 18.37
C THR A 86 4.66 -2.54 19.29
N THR A 87 5.72 -1.82 19.64
CA THR A 87 5.65 -0.58 20.43
C THR A 87 6.53 0.50 19.80
N MET A 88 6.34 1.76 20.20
CA MET A 88 7.20 2.85 19.72
C MET A 88 8.66 2.63 20.11
N GLU A 89 8.91 2.09 21.30
CA GLU A 89 10.25 1.81 21.80
C GLU A 89 10.93 0.73 20.96
N LYS A 90 10.20 -0.35 20.62
CA LYS A 90 10.71 -1.40 19.74
C LYS A 90 11.01 -0.86 18.34
N LEU A 91 10.12 -0.03 17.78
CA LEU A 91 10.33 0.57 16.45
C LEU A 91 11.53 1.52 16.47
N ALA A 92 11.64 2.40 17.47
CA ALA A 92 12.73 3.35 17.61
C ALA A 92 14.10 2.66 17.78
N ALA A 93 14.13 1.48 18.42
CA ALA A 93 15.36 0.70 18.61
C ALA A 93 15.88 0.02 17.33
N LEU A 94 15.08 -0.04 16.26
CA LEU A 94 15.50 -0.67 15.00
C LEU A 94 16.55 0.18 14.28
N LYS A 95 17.58 -0.51 13.79
CA LYS A 95 18.65 0.09 12.98
C LYS A 95 18.10 0.50 11.61
N PRO A 96 18.53 1.66 11.06
CA PRO A 96 18.32 2.02 9.67
C PRO A 96 18.82 0.93 8.71
N LEU A 97 18.16 0.76 7.57
CA LEU A 97 18.59 -0.20 6.53
C LEU A 97 19.91 0.23 5.87
N HIS A 98 20.11 1.53 5.72
CA HIS A 98 21.32 2.14 5.15
C HIS A 98 22.00 3.07 6.17
N PRO A 99 22.69 2.52 7.19
CA PRO A 99 23.38 3.32 8.20
C PRO A 99 24.54 4.17 7.65
N GLU A 100 25.01 3.87 6.43
CA GLU A 100 26.02 4.63 5.71
C GLU A 100 25.50 5.94 5.10
N ILE A 101 24.18 6.11 4.98
CA ILE A 101 23.54 7.33 4.50
C ILE A 101 23.15 8.19 5.70
N ASP A 102 23.69 9.41 5.77
CA ASP A 102 23.41 10.31 6.88
C ASP A 102 21.92 10.66 6.98
N GLY A 103 21.37 10.57 8.20
CA GLY A 103 19.95 10.83 8.47
C GLY A 103 18.97 9.76 7.97
N PHE A 104 19.42 8.65 7.37
CA PHE A 104 18.55 7.64 6.79
C PHE A 104 17.58 7.04 7.82
N SER A 105 16.28 7.08 7.49
CA SER A 105 15.20 6.89 8.47
C SER A 105 14.37 5.62 8.25
N ILE A 106 14.61 4.87 7.18
CA ILE A 106 13.86 3.65 6.87
C ILE A 106 14.45 2.45 7.63
N THR A 107 13.57 1.69 8.28
CA THR A 107 13.90 0.48 9.03
C THR A 107 12.98 -0.67 8.65
N ALA A 108 13.33 -1.90 9.05
CA ALA A 108 12.46 -3.06 8.88
C ALA A 108 11.11 -2.95 9.63
N GLY A 109 10.96 -1.99 10.55
CA GLY A 109 9.72 -1.77 11.30
C GLY A 109 8.77 -0.79 10.65
N ASN A 110 9.28 0.14 9.83
CA ASN A 110 8.48 1.14 9.13
C ASN A 110 8.43 0.95 7.60
N ALA A 111 9.14 -0.05 7.09
CA ALA A 111 8.99 -0.56 5.73
C ALA A 111 7.96 -1.70 5.65
N CYS A 112 7.52 -2.04 4.43
CA CYS A 112 6.71 -3.24 4.21
C CYS A 112 7.53 -4.52 4.42
N GLY A 113 6.85 -5.59 4.82
CA GLY A 113 7.45 -6.92 4.85
C GLY A 113 7.63 -7.52 3.46
N ALA A 114 8.43 -8.58 3.41
CA ALA A 114 8.36 -9.57 2.34
C ALA A 114 7.25 -10.57 2.69
N ASN A 115 6.35 -10.81 1.76
CA ASN A 115 5.15 -11.61 1.98
C ASN A 115 4.82 -12.43 0.72
N ASP A 116 4.26 -13.62 0.93
CA ASP A 116 3.69 -14.45 -0.13
C ASP A 116 2.17 -14.41 -0.07
N GLY A 117 1.51 -14.23 -1.21
CA GLY A 117 0.05 -14.17 -1.28
C GLY A 117 -0.49 -14.12 -2.70
N ALA A 118 -1.78 -14.44 -2.85
CA ALA A 118 -2.51 -14.37 -4.10
C ALA A 118 -3.93 -13.84 -3.88
N ALA A 119 -4.47 -13.15 -4.88
CA ALA A 119 -5.85 -12.66 -4.87
C ALA A 119 -6.46 -12.82 -6.26
N VAL A 120 -7.78 -13.04 -6.32
CA VAL A 120 -8.55 -13.15 -7.57
C VAL A 120 -9.73 -12.21 -7.51
N LEU A 121 -9.93 -11.44 -8.58
CA LEU A 121 -11.08 -10.57 -8.76
C LEU A 121 -11.81 -10.93 -10.07
N THR A 122 -13.10 -11.22 -9.98
CA THR A 122 -13.96 -11.38 -11.15
C THR A 122 -14.59 -10.05 -11.54
N ILE A 123 -14.38 -9.63 -12.79
CA ILE A 123 -14.97 -8.42 -13.37
C ILE A 123 -15.88 -8.82 -14.52
N ALA A 124 -17.10 -8.27 -14.54
CA ALA A 124 -18.07 -8.49 -15.59
C ALA A 124 -18.75 -7.17 -15.97
N SER A 125 -19.33 -7.11 -17.16
CA SER A 125 -20.20 -6.00 -17.53
C SER A 125 -21.50 -6.04 -16.72
N ASP A 126 -22.11 -4.87 -16.49
CA ASP A 126 -23.40 -4.77 -15.77
C ASP A 126 -24.47 -5.66 -16.42
N ARG A 127 -24.53 -5.70 -17.76
CA ARG A 127 -25.46 -6.54 -18.52
C ARG A 127 -25.26 -8.03 -18.23
N MET A 128 -24.01 -8.50 -18.22
CA MET A 128 -23.69 -9.91 -17.96
C MET A 128 -23.99 -10.27 -16.50
N ALA A 129 -23.59 -9.42 -15.55
CA ALA A 129 -23.86 -9.65 -14.13
C ALA A 129 -25.38 -9.74 -13.85
N GLN A 130 -26.17 -8.85 -14.44
CA GLN A 130 -27.63 -8.89 -14.34
C GLN A 130 -28.23 -10.15 -15.00
N GLY A 131 -27.79 -10.49 -16.21
CA GLY A 131 -28.29 -11.66 -16.93
C GLY A 131 -28.01 -13.00 -16.23
N LEU A 132 -26.92 -13.08 -15.47
CA LEU A 132 -26.53 -14.26 -14.69
C LEU A 132 -27.00 -14.20 -13.23
N GLY A 133 -27.71 -13.15 -12.82
CA GLY A 133 -28.16 -12.97 -11.43
C GLY A 133 -27.01 -12.81 -10.42
N MET A 134 -25.82 -12.41 -10.87
CA MET A 134 -24.65 -12.26 -10.01
C MET A 134 -24.67 -10.89 -9.31
N PRO A 135 -24.64 -10.84 -7.96
CA PRO A 135 -24.61 -9.58 -7.24
C PRO A 135 -23.25 -8.89 -7.38
N ALA A 136 -23.22 -7.67 -7.88
CA ALA A 136 -22.01 -6.85 -7.93
C ALA A 136 -21.68 -6.26 -6.54
N LEU A 137 -20.43 -6.44 -6.11
CA LEU A 137 -19.91 -5.85 -4.86
C LEU A 137 -19.55 -4.37 -5.01
N ALA A 138 -19.03 -3.99 -6.19
CA ALA A 138 -18.61 -2.64 -6.52
C ALA A 138 -18.62 -2.41 -8.04
N ARG A 139 -18.38 -1.17 -8.48
CA ARG A 139 -18.20 -0.80 -9.89
C ARG A 139 -16.87 -0.07 -10.07
N VAL A 140 -16.14 -0.40 -11.13
CA VAL A 140 -14.92 0.32 -11.51
C VAL A 140 -15.34 1.60 -12.24
N LEU A 141 -15.13 2.76 -11.61
CA LEU A 141 -15.51 4.06 -12.18
C LEU A 141 -14.43 4.63 -13.10
N SER A 142 -13.17 4.54 -12.69
CA SER A 142 -12.02 5.00 -13.46
C SER A 142 -10.73 4.33 -12.96
N TRP A 143 -9.69 4.41 -13.77
CA TRP A 143 -8.32 4.04 -13.39
C TRP A 143 -7.33 4.95 -14.13
N ALA A 144 -6.12 5.09 -13.59
CA ALA A 144 -5.06 5.83 -14.23
C ALA A 144 -3.69 5.27 -13.86
N SER A 145 -2.73 5.46 -14.76
CA SER A 145 -1.29 5.26 -14.54
C SER A 145 -0.53 6.53 -14.94
N VAL A 146 0.63 6.71 -14.33
CA VAL A 146 1.58 7.82 -14.58
C VAL A 146 2.99 7.25 -14.63
N GLY A 147 3.88 7.94 -15.34
CA GLY A 147 5.31 7.67 -15.28
C GLY A 147 5.98 8.88 -14.62
N VAL A 148 6.84 8.62 -13.63
CA VAL A 148 7.60 9.63 -12.90
C VAL A 148 9.10 9.32 -12.96
N ASP A 149 9.95 10.26 -12.56
CA ASP A 149 11.37 9.94 -12.38
C ASP A 149 11.51 8.81 -11.33
N PRO A 150 12.34 7.78 -11.58
CA PRO A 150 12.53 6.67 -10.65
C PRO A 150 12.87 7.09 -9.21
N ALA A 151 13.59 8.20 -9.01
CA ALA A 151 13.90 8.72 -7.67
C ALA A 151 12.66 9.21 -6.92
N ALA A 152 11.58 9.56 -7.63
CA ALA A 152 10.31 10.04 -7.10
C ALA A 152 9.22 8.95 -7.04
N THR A 153 9.57 7.67 -7.24
CA THR A 153 8.60 6.56 -7.31
C THR A 153 7.65 6.51 -6.10
N GLY A 154 8.14 6.76 -4.89
CA GLY A 154 7.29 6.77 -3.68
C GLY A 154 6.18 7.85 -3.69
N LEU A 155 6.35 8.91 -4.50
CA LEU A 155 5.39 10.01 -4.62
C LEU A 155 4.47 9.88 -5.85
N ALA A 156 4.62 8.84 -6.68
CA ALA A 156 3.76 8.60 -7.85
C ALA A 156 2.24 8.66 -7.54
N PRO A 157 1.73 8.21 -6.37
CA PRO A 157 0.31 8.34 -6.05
C PRO A 157 -0.21 9.79 -6.02
N VAL A 158 0.65 10.78 -5.74
CA VAL A 158 0.31 12.21 -5.73
C VAL A 158 -0.16 12.68 -7.12
N GLU A 159 0.36 12.08 -8.19
CA GLU A 159 -0.06 12.36 -9.57
C GLU A 159 -1.15 11.40 -10.07
N ALA A 160 -1.06 10.11 -9.70
CA ALA A 160 -1.96 9.08 -10.19
C ALA A 160 -3.40 9.26 -9.67
N ILE A 161 -3.58 9.63 -8.40
CA ILE A 161 -4.89 9.76 -7.75
C ILE A 161 -5.70 10.91 -8.40
N PRO A 162 -5.19 12.15 -8.53
CA PRO A 162 -5.93 13.22 -9.21
C PRO A 162 -6.29 12.87 -10.66
N LYS A 163 -5.39 12.18 -11.38
CA LYS A 163 -5.65 11.73 -12.75
C LYS A 163 -6.80 10.72 -12.83
N ALA A 164 -6.86 9.75 -11.91
CA ALA A 164 -7.97 8.79 -11.83
C ALA A 164 -9.29 9.49 -11.47
N LEU A 165 -9.26 10.41 -10.51
CA LEU A 165 -10.42 11.19 -10.09
C LEU A 165 -10.99 12.04 -11.23
N ALA A 166 -10.13 12.78 -11.95
CA ALA A 166 -10.54 13.59 -13.09
C ALA A 166 -11.21 12.75 -14.19
N ARG A 167 -10.67 11.56 -14.50
CA ARG A 167 -11.26 10.62 -15.48
C ARG A 167 -12.61 10.07 -15.03
N GLY A 168 -12.81 9.93 -13.72
CA GLY A 168 -14.07 9.48 -13.14
C GLY A 168 -15.07 10.60 -12.88
N HIS A 169 -14.70 11.86 -13.14
CA HIS A 169 -15.45 13.06 -12.71
C HIS A 169 -15.77 13.05 -11.20
N LEU A 170 -14.80 12.61 -10.39
CA LEU A 170 -14.92 12.51 -8.94
C LEU A 170 -14.08 13.58 -8.25
N SER A 171 -14.48 13.96 -7.02
CA SER A 171 -13.66 14.76 -6.12
C SER A 171 -13.03 13.89 -5.03
N ILE A 172 -11.93 14.36 -4.43
CA ILE A 172 -11.30 13.66 -3.29
C ILE A 172 -12.27 13.53 -2.10
N SER A 173 -13.15 14.52 -1.90
CA SER A 173 -14.19 14.49 -0.87
C SER A 173 -15.26 13.43 -1.09
N THR A 174 -15.36 12.85 -2.30
CA THR A 174 -16.30 11.79 -2.65
C THR A 174 -15.73 10.39 -2.40
N LEU A 175 -14.42 10.26 -2.12
CA LEU A 175 -13.80 8.97 -1.84
C LEU A 175 -14.21 8.47 -0.45
N ILE A 176 -15.00 7.40 -0.39
CA ILE A 176 -15.38 6.72 0.84
C ILE A 176 -15.02 5.24 0.70
N CYS A 177 -14.11 4.75 1.55
CA CYS A 177 -13.86 3.32 1.74
C CYS A 177 -14.38 2.92 3.12
N SER A 178 -15.65 2.52 3.21
CA SER A 178 -16.22 1.92 4.43
C SER A 178 -16.64 0.49 4.13
N ARG A 179 -15.98 -0.49 4.76
CA ARG A 179 -16.49 -1.86 4.84
C ARG A 179 -17.60 -1.88 5.90
N SER A 180 -18.85 -1.75 5.46
CA SER A 180 -20.03 -1.99 6.31
C SER A 180 -20.55 -3.39 6.04
N THR A 181 -20.44 -4.27 7.03
CA THR A 181 -21.09 -5.59 7.02
C THR A 181 -22.60 -5.42 7.13
N LYS A 182 -23.31 -6.01 6.15
CA LYS A 182 -24.77 -6.25 6.03
C LYS A 182 -25.57 -5.22 5.23
N ARG A 183 -26.17 -5.77 4.15
CA ARG A 183 -27.44 -5.40 3.48
C ARG A 183 -27.74 -3.90 3.37
N SER A 184 -27.77 -3.43 2.12
CA SER A 184 -28.18 -2.09 1.65
C SER A 184 -27.11 -0.99 1.76
N ARG A 185 -26.34 -0.89 0.67
CA ARG A 185 -25.95 0.32 -0.07
C ARG A 185 -26.10 1.67 0.64
N GLN A 186 -25.03 2.13 1.29
CA GLN A 186 -24.43 3.45 1.11
C GLN A 186 -23.19 3.54 2.00
N CYS A 187 -22.04 3.84 1.39
CA CYS A 187 -20.85 4.15 2.15
C CYS A 187 -21.02 5.56 2.73
N ALA A 188 -21.14 5.66 4.06
CA ALA A 188 -21.17 6.93 4.80
C ALA A 188 -19.81 7.14 5.48
N TRP A 189 -19.23 8.32 5.31
CA TRP A 189 -17.93 8.68 5.89
C TRP A 189 -18.06 9.16 7.33
N ARG A 190 -17.15 8.71 8.20
CA ARG A 190 -16.84 9.35 9.48
C ARG A 190 -15.38 9.83 9.45
N PRO A 191 -15.09 11.08 9.87
CA PRO A 191 -13.79 11.72 9.74
C PRO A 191 -12.57 11.05 10.38
N SER A 192 -12.75 10.06 11.25
CA SER A 192 -11.73 9.77 12.26
C SER A 192 -10.74 8.67 11.91
N ASN A 193 -11.02 7.75 10.98
CA ASN A 193 -10.21 6.53 10.86
C ASN A 193 -9.86 6.22 9.40
N CYS A 194 -8.63 6.51 9.02
CA CYS A 194 -7.69 5.61 8.31
C CYS A 194 -6.72 6.32 7.36
N TRP A 195 -7.02 7.53 6.87
CA TRP A 195 -6.13 8.27 5.96
C TRP A 195 -6.33 9.77 6.13
N ASN A 196 -5.67 10.38 7.11
CA ASN A 196 -5.58 11.84 7.17
C ASN A 196 -4.28 12.25 6.46
N TRP A 197 -4.36 12.40 5.14
CA TRP A 197 -3.29 13.07 4.38
C TRP A 197 -3.53 14.57 4.51
N THR A 198 -2.78 15.23 5.38
CA THR A 198 -2.68 16.70 5.32
C THR A 198 -1.98 17.04 4.01
N PRO A 199 -2.55 17.90 3.14
CA PRO A 199 -1.85 18.33 1.93
C PRO A 199 -0.54 19.02 2.31
N ILE A 200 0.58 18.50 1.82
CA ILE A 200 1.86 19.21 1.89
C ILE A 200 1.75 20.36 0.89
N GLY A 201 1.53 21.58 1.39
CA GLY A 201 1.59 22.81 0.57
C GLY A 201 0.44 23.81 0.67
N SER A 202 -0.48 23.72 1.63
CA SER A 202 -1.42 24.84 1.87
C SER A 202 -0.86 25.82 2.91
N THR A 203 -0.05 26.77 2.45
CA THR A 203 -0.11 28.14 2.98
C THR A 203 -1.18 28.91 2.24
#